data_AF-A0A1S0UHN6-F1
#
_entry.id   AF-A0A1S0UHN6-F1
#
_cell.length_a   1.000
_cell.length_b   1.000
_cell.length_c   1.000
_cell.angle_alpha   90.00
_cell.angle_beta   90.00
_cell.angle_gamma   90.00
#
_symmetry.space_group_name_H-M   'P 1'
#
loop_
_entity.id
_entity.type
_entity.pdbx_description
1 polymer ?
#
loop_
_entity_poly.entity_id
_entity_poly.type
_entity_poly.pdbx_seq_one_letter_code
_entity_poly.pdbx_strand_id
1 'polypeptide(L)'
;MKRKKIIALFFVTFGLICDGIKLGILESDQNLVHICKMAIKDGQDAGHCTTDTIQILNATICMISNPAMGTANAITFHFQEHVEAFIDSRCESEILEIASLASFWNSPVMIRAVTNPSINDQDLYPTVVQFGHISTLDFTYAIKSLIDYLNITSLAPIIERYKLMEDKLNERLNFTVKKEEIEMYVTMYDACYGFCFGTKQSSVLDGKKFAQSMRNQHFTNIFGNVTLDGIAKRLQNYAFQWLSSENDKFQQVMKLSMIEASCTNENKCFDLVTTFSLSVFF
;
A
#
# COMPACT_ATOMS: atom_id res chain seq x y z
N MET A 1 -80.36 10.85 30.96
CA MET A 1 -79.08 11.31 30.34
C MET A 1 -78.00 10.25 30.54
N LYS A 2 -77.78 9.35 29.56
CA LYS A 2 -76.65 8.40 29.55
C LYS A 2 -75.58 8.95 28.60
N ARG A 3 -74.44 9.40 29.14
CA ARG A 3 -73.28 9.82 28.33
C ARG A 3 -72.63 8.57 27.72
N LYS A 4 -72.75 8.40 26.40
CA LYS A 4 -71.94 7.45 25.63
C LYS A 4 -70.49 7.97 25.60
N LYS A 5 -69.55 7.22 26.17
CA LYS A 5 -68.11 7.44 25.95
C LYS A 5 -67.77 6.87 24.57
N ILE A 6 -67.41 7.75 23.65
CA ILE A 6 -66.81 7.37 22.36
C ILE A 6 -65.34 7.14 22.63
N ILE A 7 -64.87 5.90 22.48
CA ILE A 7 -63.46 5.55 22.48
C ILE A 7 -62.98 5.75 21.05
N ALA A 8 -62.21 6.81 20.81
CA ALA A 8 -61.52 7.03 19.55
C ALA A 8 -60.28 6.11 19.51
N LEU A 9 -60.33 5.11 18.63
CA LEU A 9 -59.21 4.21 18.37
C LEU A 9 -58.23 4.94 17.44
N PHE A 10 -57.12 5.44 17.98
CA PHE A 10 -56.01 5.96 17.16
C PHE A 10 -55.25 4.77 16.56
N PHE A 11 -55.50 4.48 15.29
CA PHE A 11 -54.64 3.61 14.49
C PHE A 11 -53.33 4.37 14.21
N VAL A 12 -52.29 4.09 14.99
CA VAL A 12 -50.92 4.49 14.65
C VAL A 12 -50.44 3.51 13.59
N THR A 13 -50.53 3.89 12.32
CA THR A 13 -49.81 3.21 11.24
C THR A 13 -48.33 3.51 11.42
N PHE A 14 -47.60 2.60 12.07
CA PHE A 14 -46.15 2.53 11.94
C PHE A 14 -45.86 2.18 10.48
N GLY A 15 -45.66 3.20 9.65
CA GLY A 15 -44.96 3.02 8.39
C GLY A 15 -43.57 2.50 8.73
N LEU A 16 -43.27 1.27 8.32
CA LEU A 16 -41.89 0.80 8.23
C LEU A 16 -41.17 1.77 7.29
N ILE A 17 -40.47 2.75 7.86
CA ILE A 17 -39.48 3.53 7.13
C ILE A 17 -38.40 2.50 6.80
N CYS A 18 -38.44 2.00 5.58
CA CYS A 18 -37.37 1.17 5.05
C CYS A 18 -36.17 2.12 4.92
N ASP A 19 -35.24 2.06 5.87
CA ASP A 19 -33.98 2.79 5.77
C ASP A 19 -33.28 2.29 4.50
N GLY A 20 -33.02 3.21 3.57
CA GLY A 20 -32.33 2.89 2.33
C GLY A 20 -30.85 2.61 2.57
N ILE A 21 -30.22 1.83 1.68
CA ILE A 21 -28.79 1.51 1.75
C ILE A 21 -27.98 2.80 1.63
N LYS A 22 -27.13 3.10 2.61
CA LYS A 22 -26.31 4.30 2.59
C LYS A 22 -24.92 4.03 2.00
N LEU A 23 -24.62 4.69 0.89
CA LEU A 23 -23.32 4.67 0.21
C LEU A 23 -22.57 5.98 0.46
N GLY A 24 -21.39 5.89 1.08
CA GLY A 24 -20.49 7.02 1.29
C GLY A 24 -19.47 7.13 0.17
N ILE A 25 -19.44 8.27 -0.52
CA ILE A 25 -18.46 8.58 -1.57
C ILE A 25 -17.41 9.52 -1.00
N LEU A 26 -16.18 9.05 -0.91
CA LEU A 26 -15.02 9.83 -0.50
C LEU A 26 -14.40 10.43 -1.77
N GLU A 27 -14.84 11.63 -2.15
CA GLU A 27 -14.42 12.33 -3.37
C GLU A 27 -14.63 13.85 -3.28
N SER A 28 -13.58 14.59 -3.65
CA SER A 28 -13.56 16.05 -3.69
C SER A 28 -14.06 16.61 -5.03
N ASP A 29 -13.82 15.89 -6.13
CA ASP A 29 -14.29 16.25 -7.46
C ASP A 29 -15.79 15.96 -7.64
N GLN A 30 -16.60 17.01 -7.72
CA GLN A 30 -18.06 16.89 -7.84
C GLN A 30 -18.51 16.24 -9.17
N ASN A 31 -17.68 16.29 -10.22
CA ASN A 31 -18.00 15.59 -11.46
C ASN A 31 -17.91 14.08 -11.27
N LEU A 32 -16.93 13.59 -10.50
CA LEU A 32 -16.77 12.17 -10.20
C LEU A 32 -17.90 11.66 -9.28
N VAL A 33 -18.32 12.48 -8.30
CA VAL A 33 -19.53 12.19 -7.51
C VAL A 33 -20.77 12.10 -8.40
N HIS A 34 -20.92 13.01 -9.36
CA HIS A 34 -22.04 13.00 -10.31
C HIS A 34 -22.03 11.76 -11.22
N ILE A 35 -20.85 11.35 -11.72
CA ILE A 35 -20.69 10.12 -12.50
C ILE A 35 -21.11 8.90 -11.69
N CYS A 36 -20.75 8.81 -10.41
CA CYS A 36 -21.18 7.71 -9.54
C CYS A 36 -22.71 7.66 -9.40
N LYS A 37 -23.36 8.81 -9.21
CA LYS A 37 -24.83 8.92 -9.15
C LYS A 37 -25.49 8.45 -10.45
N MET A 38 -24.93 8.83 -11.60
CA MET A 38 -25.39 8.41 -12.92
C MET A 38 -25.25 6.89 -13.10
N ALA A 39 -24.09 6.33 -12.75
CA ALA A 39 -23.84 4.89 -12.88
C ALA A 39 -24.78 4.04 -12.02
N ILE A 40 -25.11 4.49 -10.80
CA ILE A 40 -26.10 3.82 -9.94
C ILE A 40 -27.48 3.87 -10.58
N LYS A 41 -27.88 5.02 -11.12
CA LYS A 41 -29.16 5.17 -11.81
C LYS A 41 -29.24 4.25 -13.05
N ASP A 42 -28.20 4.21 -13.86
CA ASP A 42 -28.15 3.34 -15.05
C ASP A 42 -28.24 1.86 -14.65
N GLY A 43 -27.56 1.46 -13.56
CA GLY A 43 -27.67 0.11 -13.00
C GLY A 43 -29.07 -0.23 -12.49
N GLN A 44 -29.75 0.72 -11.86
CA GLN A 44 -31.15 0.57 -11.42
C GLN A 44 -32.11 0.47 -12.61
N ASP A 45 -31.98 1.34 -13.61
CA ASP A 45 -32.81 1.37 -14.81
C ASP A 45 -32.62 0.08 -15.65
N ALA A 46 -31.42 -0.51 -15.62
CA ALA A 46 -31.12 -1.80 -16.24
C ALA A 46 -31.59 -3.02 -15.43
N GLY A 47 -32.08 -2.84 -14.20
CA GLY A 47 -32.50 -3.94 -13.32
C GLY A 47 -31.33 -4.76 -12.74
N HIS A 48 -30.13 -4.18 -12.66
CA HIS A 48 -28.94 -4.83 -12.09
C HIS A 48 -28.75 -4.57 -10.59
N CYS A 49 -29.54 -3.66 -10.00
CA CYS A 49 -29.47 -3.31 -8.58
C CYS A 49 -30.63 -3.94 -7.78
N THR A 50 -30.51 -3.90 -6.44
CA THR A 50 -31.65 -4.17 -5.55
C THR A 50 -32.79 -3.17 -5.78
N THR A 51 -33.99 -3.51 -5.30
CA THR A 51 -35.13 -2.61 -5.24
C THR A 51 -35.03 -1.58 -4.10
N ASP A 52 -34.11 -1.79 -3.15
CA ASP A 52 -33.90 -0.85 -2.05
C ASP A 52 -33.36 0.49 -2.55
N THR A 53 -33.78 1.58 -1.90
CA THR A 53 -33.29 2.92 -2.24
C THR A 53 -31.84 3.06 -1.80
N ILE A 54 -30.95 3.44 -2.72
CA ILE A 54 -29.55 3.76 -2.40
C ILE A 54 -29.43 5.26 -2.13
N GLN A 55 -29.11 5.62 -0.89
CA GLN A 55 -28.86 6.98 -0.46
C GLN A 55 -27.37 7.30 -0.55
N ILE A 56 -27.01 8.35 -1.30
CA ILE A 56 -25.62 8.71 -1.54
C ILE A 56 -25.23 9.91 -0.68
N LEU A 57 -24.21 9.72 0.15
CA LEU A 57 -23.54 10.75 0.93
C LEU A 57 -22.16 10.97 0.33
N ASN A 58 -21.65 12.21 0.32
CA ASN A 58 -20.31 12.48 -0.21
C ASN A 58 -19.54 13.45 0.69
N ALA A 59 -18.23 13.20 0.81
CA ALA A 59 -17.34 14.00 1.64
C ALA A 59 -16.00 14.24 0.94
N THR A 60 -15.41 15.39 1.24
CA THR A 60 -14.15 15.87 0.66
C THR A 60 -12.96 15.09 1.23
N ILE A 61 -11.99 14.79 0.39
CA ILE A 61 -10.79 13.99 0.70
C ILE A 61 -9.54 14.60 0.05
N CYS A 62 -8.37 13.95 0.18
CA CYS A 62 -7.17 14.34 -0.57
C CYS A 62 -6.72 15.80 -0.33
N MET A 63 -6.96 16.32 0.87
CA MET A 63 -6.64 17.71 1.19
C MET A 63 -5.15 17.82 1.55
N ILE A 64 -4.37 18.57 0.76
CA ILE A 64 -2.92 18.78 1.03
C ILE A 64 -2.69 19.33 2.45
N SER A 65 -3.59 20.21 2.91
CA SER A 65 -3.53 20.80 4.26
C SER A 65 -3.97 19.84 5.38
N ASN A 66 -4.67 18.75 5.05
CA ASN A 66 -5.12 17.75 6.01
C ASN A 66 -5.14 16.35 5.36
N PRO A 67 -3.98 15.65 5.33
CA PRO A 67 -3.84 14.37 4.64
C PRO A 67 -4.69 13.21 5.17
N ALA A 68 -5.24 13.34 6.39
CA ALA A 68 -6.09 12.32 7.02
C ALA A 68 -7.59 12.68 6.97
N MET A 69 -7.97 13.72 6.22
CA MET A 69 -9.35 14.19 6.16
C MET A 69 -10.30 13.11 5.63
N GLY A 70 -9.89 12.34 4.62
CA GLY A 70 -10.70 11.26 4.07
C GLY A 70 -10.95 10.15 5.07
N THR A 71 -9.92 9.74 5.81
CA THR A 71 -10.04 8.77 6.90
C THR A 71 -10.98 9.27 8.00
N ALA A 72 -10.86 10.55 8.40
CA ALA A 72 -11.76 11.16 9.38
C ALA A 72 -13.22 11.24 8.89
N ASN A 73 -13.42 11.52 7.60
CA ASN A 73 -14.75 11.53 7.00
C ASN A 73 -15.34 10.13 6.88
N ALA A 74 -14.54 9.11 6.58
CA ALA A 74 -14.98 7.71 6.62
C ALA A 74 -15.46 7.28 8.02
N ILE A 75 -14.74 7.72 9.07
CA ILE A 75 -15.15 7.50 10.47
C ILE A 75 -16.47 8.21 10.78
N THR A 76 -16.64 9.45 10.34
CA THR A 76 -17.89 10.20 10.49
C THR A 76 -19.05 9.51 9.78
N PHE A 77 -18.83 9.07 8.54
CA PHE A 77 -19.80 8.30 7.75
C PHE A 77 -20.24 7.02 8.47
N HIS A 78 -19.30 6.26 9.02
CA HIS A 78 -19.62 5.02 9.73
C HIS A 78 -20.41 5.29 11.03
N PHE A 79 -19.88 6.12 11.93
CA PHE A 79 -20.43 6.25 13.28
C PHE A 79 -21.59 7.24 13.42
N GLN A 80 -21.64 8.28 12.58
CA GLN A 80 -22.67 9.33 12.70
C GLN A 80 -23.76 9.15 11.64
N GLU A 81 -23.37 8.87 10.40
CA GLU A 81 -24.31 8.82 9.28
C GLU A 81 -24.81 7.40 8.97
N HIS A 82 -24.18 6.38 9.57
CA HIS A 82 -24.51 4.96 9.43
C HIS A 82 -24.38 4.48 7.98
N VAL A 83 -23.31 4.89 7.31
CA VAL A 83 -22.95 4.41 5.96
C VAL A 83 -22.58 2.92 6.01
N GLU A 84 -23.11 2.17 5.04
CA GLU A 84 -22.93 0.71 4.95
C GLU A 84 -21.82 0.30 3.98
N ALA A 85 -21.56 1.12 2.96
CA ALA A 85 -20.57 0.86 1.92
C ALA A 85 -19.82 2.14 1.53
N PHE A 86 -18.60 1.99 1.04
CA PHE A 86 -17.73 3.13 0.70
C PHE A 86 -17.24 3.05 -0.75
N ILE A 87 -17.28 4.18 -1.46
CA ILE A 87 -16.44 4.40 -2.64
C ILE A 87 -15.21 5.18 -2.19
N ASP A 88 -14.05 4.58 -2.36
CA ASP A 88 -12.82 5.05 -1.74
C ASP A 88 -12.15 6.23 -2.47
N SER A 89 -11.18 6.81 -1.78
CA SER A 89 -10.29 7.87 -2.20
C SER A 89 -9.44 7.49 -3.42
N ARG A 90 -8.87 8.52 -4.06
CA ARG A 90 -7.80 8.38 -5.05
C ARG A 90 -6.41 8.58 -4.44
N CYS A 91 -6.34 8.98 -3.17
CA CYS A 91 -5.10 9.27 -2.48
C CYS A 91 -4.56 8.02 -1.81
N GLU A 92 -3.36 7.62 -2.22
CA GLU A 92 -2.72 6.37 -1.81
C GLU A 92 -2.66 6.18 -0.29
N SER A 93 -2.34 7.24 0.46
CA SER A 93 -2.27 7.18 1.93
C SER A 93 -3.62 6.89 2.57
N GLU A 94 -4.71 7.46 2.04
CA GLU A 94 -6.05 7.31 2.60
C GLU A 94 -6.67 5.95 2.24
N ILE A 95 -6.36 5.42 1.04
CA ILE A 95 -6.89 4.14 0.56
C ILE A 95 -6.59 3.00 1.55
N LEU A 96 -5.34 2.87 1.98
CA LEU A 96 -4.95 1.79 2.90
C LEU A 96 -5.60 1.95 4.28
N GLU A 97 -5.72 3.19 4.77
CA GLU A 97 -6.32 3.50 6.06
C GLU A 97 -7.82 3.18 6.05
N ILE A 98 -8.54 3.63 5.03
CA ILE A 98 -9.97 3.40 4.87
C ILE A 98 -10.26 1.92 4.65
N ALA A 99 -9.46 1.22 3.83
CA ALA A 99 -9.60 -0.22 3.64
C ALA A 99 -9.38 -1.01 4.94
N SER A 100 -8.40 -0.60 5.76
CA SER A 100 -8.17 -1.22 7.07
C SER A 100 -9.37 -1.02 8.01
N LEU A 101 -9.92 0.18 8.05
CA LEU A 101 -11.11 0.49 8.85
C LEU A 101 -12.33 -0.29 8.35
N ALA A 102 -12.55 -0.35 7.04
CA ALA A 102 -13.64 -1.07 6.41
C ALA A 102 -13.56 -2.58 6.70
N SER A 103 -12.36 -3.16 6.72
CA SER A 103 -12.11 -4.54 7.16
C SER A 103 -12.58 -4.76 8.61
N PHE A 104 -12.20 -3.86 9.52
CA PHE A 104 -12.64 -3.92 10.92
C PHE A 104 -14.15 -3.75 11.09
N TRP A 105 -14.77 -2.84 10.34
CA TRP A 105 -16.21 -2.59 10.35
C TRP A 105 -17.03 -3.66 9.61
N ASN A 106 -16.35 -4.55 8.90
CA ASN A 106 -16.96 -5.50 7.96
C ASN A 106 -17.87 -4.79 6.93
N SER A 107 -17.42 -3.64 6.42
CA SER A 107 -18.13 -2.85 5.42
C SER A 107 -17.42 -2.96 4.06
N PRO A 108 -18.14 -3.18 2.95
CA PRO A 108 -17.53 -3.21 1.63
C PRO A 108 -16.97 -1.85 1.24
N VAL A 109 -15.79 -1.86 0.62
CA VAL A 109 -15.13 -0.66 0.08
C VAL A 109 -14.68 -0.90 -1.36
N MET A 110 -15.09 -0.01 -2.26
CA MET A 110 -14.74 -0.05 -3.67
C MET A 110 -13.58 0.91 -3.94
N ILE A 111 -12.42 0.35 -4.30
CA ILE A 111 -11.19 1.10 -4.55
C ILE A 111 -11.01 1.30 -6.04
N ARG A 112 -10.89 2.56 -6.45
CA ARG A 112 -10.83 2.96 -7.88
C ARG A 112 -9.44 3.35 -8.38
N ALA A 113 -8.47 3.45 -7.48
CA ALA A 113 -7.07 3.69 -7.79
C ALA A 113 -6.22 2.69 -7.01
N VAL A 114 -5.49 1.82 -7.71
CA VAL A 114 -4.67 0.77 -7.08
C VAL A 114 -3.21 1.12 -7.31
N THR A 115 -2.63 1.93 -6.43
CA THR A 115 -1.20 2.28 -6.51
C THR A 115 -0.34 1.39 -5.62
N ASN A 116 -0.92 0.80 -4.58
CA ASN A 116 -0.21 -0.04 -3.62
C ASN A 116 -0.60 -1.52 -3.75
N PRO A 117 0.35 -2.45 -4.04
CA PRO A 117 0.04 -3.86 -4.25
C PRO A 117 -0.46 -4.58 -2.99
N SER A 118 -0.19 -4.08 -1.79
CA SER A 118 -0.61 -4.69 -0.53
C SER A 118 -2.13 -4.77 -0.38
N ILE A 119 -2.87 -3.92 -1.11
CA ILE A 119 -4.34 -3.92 -1.10
C ILE A 119 -4.95 -5.20 -1.73
N ASN A 120 -4.12 -6.04 -2.35
CA ASN A 120 -4.51 -7.36 -2.86
C ASN A 120 -4.49 -8.47 -1.79
N ASP A 121 -3.95 -8.20 -0.60
CA ASP A 121 -3.93 -9.17 0.48
C ASP A 121 -5.34 -9.33 1.07
N GLN A 122 -6.00 -10.44 0.76
CA GLN A 122 -7.36 -10.72 1.20
C GLN A 122 -7.46 -11.09 2.70
N ASP A 123 -6.35 -11.47 3.33
CA ASP A 123 -6.33 -11.70 4.78
C ASP A 123 -6.33 -10.37 5.55
N LEU A 124 -5.68 -9.33 4.98
CA LEU A 124 -5.66 -7.98 5.55
C LEU A 124 -6.89 -7.14 5.15
N TYR A 125 -7.34 -7.28 3.90
CA TYR A 125 -8.36 -6.43 3.29
C TYR A 125 -9.54 -7.23 2.68
N PRO A 126 -10.22 -8.08 3.47
CA PRO A 126 -11.27 -8.99 2.96
C PRO A 126 -12.51 -8.28 2.41
N THR A 127 -12.71 -6.99 2.72
CA THR A 127 -13.89 -6.21 2.28
C THR A 127 -13.64 -5.33 1.06
N VAL A 128 -12.42 -5.38 0.50
CA VAL A 128 -12.02 -4.56 -0.63
C VAL A 128 -12.46 -5.17 -1.96
N VAL A 129 -13.02 -4.33 -2.83
CA VAL A 129 -13.24 -4.63 -4.24
C VAL A 129 -12.52 -3.60 -5.10
N GLN A 130 -11.68 -4.07 -6.03
CA GLN A 130 -10.84 -3.19 -6.84
C GLN A 130 -11.42 -2.95 -8.23
N PHE A 131 -11.47 -1.68 -8.64
CA PHE A 131 -11.91 -1.19 -9.95
C PHE A 131 -10.83 -0.36 -10.66
N GLY A 132 -9.66 -0.19 -10.04
CA GLY A 132 -8.55 0.52 -10.66
C GLY A 132 -8.03 -0.23 -11.89
N HIS A 133 -7.93 0.46 -13.02
CA HIS A 133 -7.41 -0.12 -14.28
C HIS A 133 -5.90 -0.37 -14.28
N ILE A 134 -5.19 0.16 -13.28
CA ILE A 134 -3.73 0.02 -13.14
C ILE A 134 -3.51 -0.81 -11.89
N SER A 135 -3.07 -2.06 -12.06
CA SER A 135 -2.62 -2.93 -10.98
C SER A 135 -1.12 -3.13 -11.13
N THR A 136 -0.36 -2.79 -10.10
CA THR A 136 1.11 -2.98 -10.08
C THR A 136 1.46 -4.45 -10.31
N LEU A 137 0.64 -5.38 -9.80
CA LEU A 137 0.84 -6.81 -9.97
C LEU A 137 0.62 -7.24 -11.42
N ASP A 138 -0.51 -6.84 -12.02
CA ASP A 138 -0.85 -7.20 -13.40
C ASP A 138 0.15 -6.59 -14.38
N PHE A 139 0.57 -5.35 -14.12
CA PHE A 139 1.60 -4.69 -14.90
C PHE A 139 2.95 -5.40 -14.78
N THR A 140 3.32 -5.86 -13.58
CA THR A 140 4.55 -6.64 -13.36
C THR A 140 4.50 -7.98 -14.09
N TYR A 141 3.38 -8.71 -14.05
CA TYR A 141 3.23 -9.96 -14.79
C TYR A 141 3.19 -9.74 -16.31
N ALA A 142 2.60 -8.64 -16.77
CA ALA A 142 2.63 -8.25 -18.17
C ALA A 142 4.07 -7.94 -18.64
N ILE A 143 4.84 -7.20 -17.84
CA ILE A 143 6.26 -6.94 -18.09
C ILE A 143 7.05 -8.25 -18.05
N LYS A 144 6.81 -9.13 -17.08
CA LYS A 144 7.47 -10.43 -17.00
C LYS A 144 7.19 -11.25 -18.27
N SER A 145 5.93 -11.38 -18.68
CA SER A 145 5.54 -12.10 -19.89
C SER A 145 6.20 -11.50 -21.14
N LEU A 146 6.30 -10.17 -21.20
CA LEU A 146 7.02 -9.48 -22.26
C LEU A 146 8.52 -9.73 -22.23
N ILE A 147 9.14 -9.74 -21.04
CA ILE A 147 10.56 -10.06 -20.85
C ILE A 147 10.85 -11.50 -21.26
N ASP A 148 9.99 -12.44 -20.85
CA ASP A 148 10.06 -13.86 -21.22
C ASP A 148 9.96 -14.01 -22.75
N TYR A 149 9.04 -13.27 -23.39
CA TYR A 149 8.86 -13.28 -24.84
C TYR A 149 10.05 -12.67 -25.59
N LEU A 150 10.65 -11.60 -25.06
CA LEU A 150 11.70 -10.83 -25.72
C LEU A 150 13.13 -11.25 -25.32
N ASN A 151 13.30 -12.23 -24.42
CA ASN A 151 14.59 -12.63 -23.84
C ASN A 151 15.38 -11.43 -23.27
N ILE A 152 14.69 -10.50 -22.58
CA ILE A 152 15.30 -9.28 -22.06
C ILE A 152 15.96 -9.51 -20.69
N THR A 153 17.02 -8.75 -20.42
CA THR A 153 17.71 -8.68 -19.14
C THR A 153 16.86 -7.93 -18.09
N SER A 154 16.55 -8.57 -16.96
CA SER A 154 15.76 -7.96 -15.87
C SER A 154 16.68 -7.24 -14.86
N LEU A 155 16.21 -6.13 -14.27
CA LEU A 155 16.91 -5.43 -13.19
C LEU A 155 16.29 -5.85 -11.84
N ALA A 156 17.08 -6.44 -10.95
CA ALA A 156 16.63 -6.87 -9.62
C ALA A 156 17.62 -6.40 -8.53
N PRO A 157 17.16 -6.11 -7.29
CA PRO A 157 18.06 -5.86 -6.18
C PRO A 157 18.92 -7.08 -5.87
N ILE A 158 20.17 -6.85 -5.48
CA ILE A 158 21.10 -7.91 -5.05
C ILE A 158 21.12 -7.97 -3.53
N ILE A 159 20.78 -9.13 -2.97
CA ILE A 159 21.09 -9.44 -1.58
C ILE A 159 22.52 -10.00 -1.55
N GLU A 160 23.47 -9.14 -1.22
CA GLU A 160 24.87 -9.55 -1.07
C GLU A 160 25.03 -10.50 0.11
N ARG A 161 25.90 -11.51 -0.04
CA ARG A 161 26.21 -12.48 1.03
C ARG A 161 24.98 -13.23 1.55
N TYR A 162 24.02 -13.49 0.67
CA TYR A 162 22.78 -14.22 0.96
C TYR A 162 22.96 -15.43 1.89
N LYS A 163 23.90 -16.33 1.55
CA LYS A 163 24.18 -17.55 2.33
C LYS A 163 24.66 -17.26 3.76
N LEU A 164 25.47 -16.22 3.94
CA LEU A 164 25.91 -15.79 5.27
C LEU A 164 24.73 -15.29 6.13
N MET A 165 23.79 -14.57 5.50
CA MET A 165 22.60 -14.06 6.18
C MET A 165 21.70 -15.23 6.61
N GLU A 166 21.45 -16.16 5.71
CA GLU A 166 20.73 -17.41 5.96
C GLU A 166 21.32 -18.19 7.13
N ASP A 167 22.62 -18.49 7.08
CA ASP A 167 23.32 -19.26 8.12
C ASP A 167 23.19 -18.59 9.50
N LYS A 168 23.39 -17.26 9.56
CA LYS A 168 23.29 -16.49 10.81
C LYS A 168 21.88 -16.38 11.35
N LEU A 169 20.87 -16.26 10.48
CA LEU A 169 19.47 -16.22 10.89
C LEU A 169 19.05 -17.58 11.44
N ASN A 170 19.38 -18.66 10.73
CA ASN A 170 19.08 -20.03 11.15
C ASN A 170 19.70 -20.34 12.53
N GLU A 171 20.97 -19.94 12.73
CA GLU A 171 21.67 -20.10 14.01
C GLU A 171 20.96 -19.35 15.16
N ARG A 172 20.54 -18.10 14.92
CA ARG A 172 19.99 -17.22 15.98
C ARG A 172 18.52 -17.47 16.29
N LEU A 173 17.75 -17.83 15.29
CA LEU A 173 16.30 -18.05 15.41
C LEU A 173 15.97 -19.51 15.77
N ASN A 174 16.94 -20.42 15.67
CA ASN A 174 16.79 -21.84 15.98
C ASN A 174 15.70 -22.53 15.13
N PHE A 175 15.49 -22.05 13.90
CA PHE A 175 14.69 -22.68 12.86
C PHE A 175 15.23 -22.30 11.47
N THR A 176 14.86 -23.07 10.45
CA THR A 176 15.24 -22.77 9.06
C THR A 176 14.34 -21.69 8.48
N VAL A 177 14.91 -20.52 8.24
CA VAL A 177 14.25 -19.39 7.56
C VAL A 177 14.04 -19.71 6.09
N LYS A 178 12.85 -19.42 5.55
CA LYS A 178 12.59 -19.63 4.13
C LYS A 178 13.32 -18.61 3.27
N LYS A 179 13.65 -19.00 2.04
CA LYS A 179 14.47 -18.22 1.12
C LYS A 179 13.86 -16.82 0.87
N GLU A 180 12.55 -16.81 0.67
CA GLU A 180 11.71 -15.64 0.42
C GLU A 180 11.56 -14.71 1.62
N GLU A 181 11.82 -15.18 2.85
CA GLU A 181 11.65 -14.40 4.07
C GLU A 181 12.96 -13.72 4.54
N ILE A 182 14.12 -14.13 4.01
CA ILE A 182 15.43 -13.65 4.46
C ILE A 182 15.55 -12.13 4.40
N GLU A 183 15.08 -11.51 3.33
CA GLU A 183 15.14 -10.05 3.17
C GLU A 183 14.36 -9.32 4.28
N MET A 184 13.17 -9.82 4.62
CA MET A 184 12.34 -9.27 5.69
C MET A 184 13.06 -9.33 7.04
N TYR A 185 13.67 -10.48 7.38
CA TYR A 185 14.39 -10.63 8.65
C TYR A 185 15.65 -9.75 8.71
N VAL A 186 16.42 -9.67 7.62
CA VAL A 186 17.64 -8.85 7.56
C VAL A 186 17.30 -7.37 7.64
N THR A 187 16.30 -6.90 6.88
CA THR A 187 15.90 -5.48 6.89
C THR A 187 15.34 -5.04 8.23
N MET A 188 14.55 -5.87 8.91
CA MET A 188 14.09 -5.63 10.28
C MET A 188 15.26 -5.54 11.26
N TYR A 189 16.21 -6.48 11.18
CA TYR A 189 17.40 -6.46 12.03
C TYR A 189 18.24 -5.20 11.79
N ASP A 190 18.48 -4.84 10.53
CA ASP A 190 19.25 -3.66 10.15
C ASP A 190 18.56 -2.37 10.61
N ALA A 191 17.23 -2.29 10.54
CA ALA A 191 16.46 -1.15 11.04
C ALA A 191 16.56 -1.01 12.57
N CYS A 192 16.38 -2.09 13.32
CA CYS A 192 16.51 -2.09 14.78
C CYS A 192 17.94 -1.77 15.23
N TYR A 193 18.94 -2.33 14.55
CA TYR A 193 20.36 -2.02 14.80
C TYR A 193 20.65 -0.54 14.48
N GLY A 194 20.16 -0.05 13.34
CA GLY A 194 20.29 1.35 12.91
C GLY A 194 19.63 2.32 13.87
N PHE A 195 18.46 2.00 14.43
CA PHE A 195 17.82 2.78 15.49
C PHE A 195 18.73 2.87 16.72
N CYS A 196 19.22 1.74 17.23
CA CYS A 196 20.14 1.69 18.36
C CYS A 196 21.41 2.51 18.10
N PHE A 197 22.01 2.37 16.91
CA PHE A 197 23.13 3.19 16.46
C PHE A 197 22.80 4.69 16.51
N GLY A 198 21.63 5.09 15.98
CA GLY A 198 21.18 6.48 15.94
C GLY A 198 20.98 7.11 17.31
N THR A 199 20.61 6.33 18.34
CA THR A 199 20.48 6.85 19.71
C THR A 199 21.79 7.38 20.30
N LYS A 200 22.94 6.94 19.76
CA LYS A 200 24.25 7.50 20.11
C LYS A 200 24.53 8.82 19.40
N GLN A 201 23.90 9.07 18.25
CA GLN A 201 24.13 10.23 17.41
C GLN A 201 23.21 11.40 17.78
N SER A 202 21.98 11.11 18.19
CA SER A 202 20.98 12.12 18.58
C SER A 202 19.97 11.57 19.58
N SER A 203 19.38 12.47 20.36
CA SER A 203 18.18 12.18 21.15
C SER A 203 17.02 11.76 20.22
N VAL A 204 16.24 10.78 20.69
CA VAL A 204 15.02 10.29 20.03
C VAL A 204 13.82 11.22 20.24
N LEU A 205 13.91 12.18 21.16
CA LEU A 205 12.83 13.12 21.46
C LEU A 205 12.63 14.17 20.35
N ASP A 206 13.62 14.34 19.46
CA ASP A 206 13.52 15.17 18.27
C ASP A 206 13.77 14.31 17.03
N GLY A 207 12.69 13.79 16.46
CA GLY A 207 12.75 12.89 15.30
C GLY A 207 13.37 13.52 14.05
N LYS A 208 13.25 14.84 13.87
CA LYS A 208 13.87 15.53 12.73
C LYS A 208 15.38 15.58 12.89
N LYS A 209 15.85 15.95 14.08
CA LYS A 209 17.27 15.96 14.41
C LYS A 209 17.86 14.56 14.39
N PHE A 210 17.12 13.57 14.87
CA PHE A 210 17.49 12.16 14.79
C PHE A 210 17.69 11.71 13.34
N ALA A 211 16.70 11.93 12.47
CA ALA A 211 16.81 11.57 11.05
C ALA A 211 17.96 12.31 10.34
N GLN A 212 18.18 13.58 10.67
CA GLN A 212 19.32 14.34 10.15
C GLN A 212 20.67 13.76 10.59
N SER A 213 20.78 13.30 11.84
CA SER A 213 21.99 12.67 12.37
C SER A 213 22.32 11.33 11.69
N MET A 214 21.33 10.68 11.07
CA MET A 214 21.48 9.42 10.37
C MET A 214 21.93 9.56 8.90
N ARG A 215 22.07 10.78 8.38
CA ARG A 215 22.53 11.03 7.00
C ARG A 215 24.04 10.80 6.88
N ASN A 216 24.48 10.22 5.75
CA ASN A 216 25.89 9.89 5.47
C ASN A 216 26.53 9.05 6.59
N GLN A 217 25.74 8.16 7.19
CA GLN A 217 26.20 7.30 8.28
C GLN A 217 26.54 5.90 7.76
N HIS A 218 27.56 5.31 8.37
CA HIS A 218 27.98 3.95 8.10
C HIS A 218 28.04 3.16 9.39
N PHE A 219 27.50 1.96 9.36
CA PHE A 219 27.65 1.03 10.47
C PHE A 219 27.76 -0.40 9.96
N THR A 220 28.45 -1.23 10.73
CA THR A 220 28.62 -2.65 10.42
C THR A 220 27.88 -3.46 11.48
N ASN A 221 27.08 -4.40 11.02
CA ASN A 221 26.39 -5.34 11.88
C ASN A 221 26.76 -6.78 11.51
N ILE A 222 26.02 -7.75 12.02
CA ILE A 222 26.33 -9.17 11.80
C ILE A 222 26.15 -9.62 10.34
N PHE A 223 25.34 -8.91 9.55
CA PHE A 223 25.06 -9.23 8.15
C PHE A 223 25.95 -8.47 7.17
N GLY A 224 26.52 -7.34 7.59
CA GLY A 224 27.52 -6.61 6.82
C GLY A 224 27.52 -5.13 7.08
N ASN A 225 28.01 -4.37 6.10
CA ASN A 225 28.03 -2.92 6.15
C ASN A 225 26.69 -2.36 5.67
N VAL A 226 26.16 -1.41 6.41
CA VAL A 226 25.03 -0.57 6.05
C VAL A 226 25.55 0.83 5.84
N THR A 227 25.22 1.42 4.69
CA THR A 227 25.57 2.80 4.34
C THR A 227 24.29 3.55 4.03
N LEU A 228 24.12 4.69 4.70
CA LEU A 228 22.99 5.60 4.53
C LEU A 228 23.47 6.84 3.79
N ASP A 229 22.81 7.21 2.70
CA ASP A 229 23.15 8.38 1.89
C ASP A 229 22.79 9.72 2.57
N GLY A 230 22.94 10.81 1.82
CA GLY A 230 22.66 12.17 2.29
C GLY A 230 21.20 12.45 2.66
N ILE A 231 20.26 11.54 2.36
CA ILE A 231 18.87 11.60 2.84
C ILE A 231 18.53 10.51 3.86
N ALA A 232 19.55 9.85 4.42
CA ALA A 232 19.42 8.74 5.35
C ALA A 232 18.73 7.50 4.75
N LYS A 233 18.87 7.30 3.43
CA LYS A 233 18.39 6.10 2.73
C LYS A 233 19.53 5.10 2.57
N ARG A 234 19.27 3.82 2.81
CA ARG A 234 20.23 2.74 2.58
C ARG A 234 20.59 2.63 1.10
N LEU A 235 21.89 2.58 0.79
CA LEU A 235 22.38 2.23 -0.54
C LEU A 235 22.15 0.75 -0.83
N GLN A 236 21.61 0.44 -2.01
CA GLN A 236 21.22 -0.90 -2.42
C GLN A 236 21.79 -1.22 -3.82
N ASN A 237 22.52 -2.31 -3.95
CA ASN A 237 23.06 -2.71 -5.25
C ASN A 237 22.01 -3.48 -6.06
N TYR A 238 22.09 -3.39 -7.38
CA TYR A 238 21.19 -4.08 -8.31
C TYR A 238 21.99 -4.92 -9.30
N ALA A 239 21.37 -5.97 -9.82
CA ALA A 239 21.90 -6.83 -10.86
C ALA A 239 20.96 -6.76 -12.05
N PHE A 240 21.56 -6.65 -13.22
CA PHE A 240 20.96 -7.11 -14.45
C PHE A 240 21.16 -8.62 -14.54
N GLN A 241 20.05 -9.34 -14.68
CA GLN A 241 20.01 -10.78 -14.76
C GLN A 241 19.46 -11.21 -16.12
N TRP A 242 20.16 -12.12 -16.78
CA TRP A 242 19.72 -12.78 -18.00
C TRP A 242 19.20 -14.17 -17.64
N LEU A 243 17.98 -14.49 -18.07
CA LEU A 243 17.44 -15.84 -17.97
C LEU A 243 17.89 -16.62 -19.21
N SER A 244 18.78 -17.59 -19.03
CA SER A 244 19.23 -18.42 -20.13
C SER A 244 18.13 -19.40 -20.55
N SER A 245 17.81 -19.44 -21.85
CA SER A 245 16.87 -20.40 -22.43
C SER A 245 17.35 -21.85 -22.37
N GLU A 246 18.62 -22.09 -22.02
CA GLU A 246 19.21 -23.43 -21.98
C GLU A 246 19.03 -24.12 -20.62
N ASN A 247 18.91 -23.35 -19.54
CA ASN A 247 18.96 -23.90 -18.18
C ASN A 247 17.95 -23.29 -17.19
N ASP A 248 17.09 -22.37 -17.65
CA ASP A 248 16.07 -21.68 -16.84
C ASP A 248 16.64 -21.03 -15.56
N LYS A 249 17.92 -20.65 -15.55
CA LYS A 249 18.57 -19.96 -14.43
C LYS A 249 18.88 -18.52 -14.78
N PHE A 250 18.60 -17.64 -13.82
CA PHE A 250 19.06 -16.27 -13.85
C PHE A 250 20.58 -16.21 -13.68
N GLN A 251 21.25 -15.61 -14.65
CA GLN A 251 22.68 -15.32 -14.65
C GLN A 251 22.87 -13.82 -14.51
N GLN A 252 23.65 -13.39 -13.52
CA GLN A 252 23.99 -11.98 -13.39
C GLN A 252 24.95 -11.57 -14.52
N VAL A 253 24.49 -10.69 -15.40
CA VAL A 253 25.29 -10.16 -16.52
C VAL A 253 26.00 -8.87 -16.14
N MET A 254 25.41 -8.09 -15.23
CA MET A 254 25.94 -6.80 -14.82
C MET A 254 25.47 -6.48 -13.42
N LYS A 255 26.34 -5.83 -12.64
CA LYS A 255 26.05 -5.23 -11.33
C LYS A 255 26.02 -3.71 -11.46
N LEU A 256 24.97 -3.10 -10.94
CA LEU A 256 24.91 -1.67 -10.65
C LEU A 256 25.13 -1.49 -9.15
N SER A 257 26.27 -0.92 -8.78
CA SER A 257 26.59 -0.60 -7.40
C SER A 257 26.22 0.84 -7.09
N MET A 258 25.40 1.06 -6.07
CA MET A 258 25.14 2.40 -5.55
C MET A 258 26.34 2.84 -4.70
N ILE A 259 26.92 3.98 -5.02
CA ILE A 259 27.97 4.62 -4.24
C ILE A 259 27.50 5.99 -3.76
N GLU A 260 28.04 6.48 -2.65
CA GLU A 260 27.70 7.81 -2.15
C GLU A 260 28.14 8.90 -3.13
N ALA A 261 27.32 9.94 -3.24
CA ALA A 261 27.61 11.11 -4.04
C ALA A 261 27.06 12.38 -3.37
N SER A 262 27.51 13.54 -3.84
CA SER A 262 26.91 14.80 -3.40
C SER A 262 25.44 14.87 -3.81
N CYS A 263 24.59 15.35 -2.89
CA CYS A 263 23.15 15.46 -3.18
C CYS A 263 22.90 16.50 -4.28
N THR A 264 22.10 16.11 -5.27
CA THR A 264 21.52 17.02 -6.26
C THR A 264 20.32 17.79 -5.68
N ASN A 265 19.82 18.79 -6.40
CA ASN A 265 18.61 19.54 -6.03
C ASN A 265 17.35 18.66 -5.93
N GLU A 266 17.36 17.47 -6.53
CA GLU A 266 16.27 16.49 -6.47
C GLU A 266 16.46 15.46 -5.34
N ASN A 267 17.36 15.71 -4.38
CA ASN A 267 17.68 14.82 -3.26
C ASN A 267 18.26 13.45 -3.68
N LYS A 268 18.74 13.28 -4.92
CA LYS A 268 19.57 12.14 -5.30
C LYS A 268 20.97 12.32 -4.72
N CYS A 269 21.40 11.45 -3.81
CA CYS A 269 22.68 11.51 -3.08
C CYS A 269 23.59 10.29 -3.32
N PHE A 270 23.45 9.65 -4.48
CA PHE A 270 24.24 8.47 -4.85
C PHE A 270 24.56 8.48 -6.34
N ASP A 271 25.65 7.83 -6.73
CA ASP A 271 25.98 7.51 -8.12
C ASP A 271 25.90 6.00 -8.36
N LEU A 272 25.84 5.60 -9.63
CA LEU A 272 25.78 4.20 -10.05
C LEU A 272 27.07 3.81 -10.76
N VAL A 273 27.76 2.81 -10.22
CA VAL A 273 28.95 2.21 -10.83
C VAL A 273 28.57 0.87 -11.43
N THR A 274 28.87 0.70 -12.71
CA THR A 274 28.55 -0.52 -13.45
C THR A 274 29.75 -1.48 -13.43
N THR A 275 29.49 -2.77 -13.22
CA THR A 275 30.50 -3.83 -13.34
C THR A 275 29.91 -4.99 -14.13
N PHE A 276 30.58 -5.39 -15.21
CA PHE A 276 30.12 -6.47 -16.08
C PHE A 276 30.65 -7.83 -15.61
N SER A 277 29.82 -8.87 -15.69
CA SER A 277 30.29 -10.25 -15.56
C SER A 277 30.67 -10.76 -16.95
N LEU A 278 31.96 -11.05 -17.16
CA LEU A 278 32.50 -11.55 -18.44
C LEU A 278 31.98 -12.95 -18.83
N SER A 279 31.24 -13.62 -17.95
CA SER A 279 30.78 -15.01 -18.12
C SER A 279 29.57 -15.19 -19.04
N VAL A 280 29.04 -14.12 -19.65
CA VAL A 280 27.79 -14.17 -20.43
C VAL A 280 27.96 -13.70 -21.89
N PHE A 281 29.19 -13.34 -22.28
CA PHE A 281 29.51 -12.88 -23.63
C PHE A 281 30.44 -13.85 -24.40
N PHE A 282 30.73 -15.03 -23.85
CA PHE A 282 31.50 -16.10 -24.48
C PHE A 282 30.80 -17.44 -24.34
#